data_AF-U5KKM8-F1
#
_entry.id   AF-U5KKM8-F1
#
_cell.length_a   1.000
_cell.length_b   1.000
_cell.length_c   1.000
_cell.angle_alpha   90.00
_cell.angle_beta   90.00
_cell.angle_gamma   90.00
#
_symmetry.space_group_name_H-M   'P 1'
#
loop_
_entity.id
_entity.type
_entity.pdbx_description
1 polymer ?
#
loop_
_entity_poly.entity_id
_entity_poly.type
_entity_poly.pdbx_seq_one_letter_code
_entity_poly.pdbx_strand_id
1 'polypeptide(L)'
;MSKQVNVKIDASKWTGVLPHNWNYVGYDECNYTHSPGGIELIKKFGSLEKPYYMRTHHLLCTGTCHGVYKWGSTNVYIEDENGKPLYNFEVIDKMCDIWLNNNCKPFFEIGFMPMDMVDLNDIKVSPWHLYNEYKRIGWNRPPKDYDKWYGLI
;
A
#
# COMPACT_ATOMS: atom_id res chain seq x y z
N MET A 1 40.16 -0.67 -10.19
CA MET A 1 41.17 0.39 -9.98
C MET A 1 40.42 1.68 -9.67
N SER A 2 40.67 2.32 -8.54
CA SER A 2 40.13 3.65 -8.23
C SER A 2 40.98 4.72 -8.95
N LYS A 3 40.33 5.65 -9.67
CA LYS A 3 40.98 6.85 -10.21
C LYS A 3 40.70 8.02 -9.26
N GLN A 4 41.74 8.80 -8.97
CA GLN A 4 41.60 10.01 -8.18
C GLN A 4 40.97 11.13 -9.03
N VAL A 5 39.95 11.79 -8.48
CA VAL A 5 39.25 12.92 -9.10
C VAL A 5 39.32 14.11 -8.15
N ASN A 6 39.67 15.28 -8.66
CA ASN A 6 39.67 16.54 -7.90
C ASN A 6 38.43 17.37 -8.28
N VAL A 7 37.60 17.69 -7.30
CA VAL A 7 36.38 18.51 -7.48
C VAL A 7 36.59 19.87 -6.79
N LYS A 8 36.36 20.97 -7.53
CA LYS A 8 36.38 22.34 -7.00
C LYS A 8 34.99 22.96 -7.15
N ILE A 9 34.46 23.55 -6.08
CA ILE A 9 33.13 24.17 -6.05
C ILE A 9 33.30 25.67 -5.81
N ASP A 10 32.64 26.48 -6.63
CA ASP A 10 32.58 27.95 -6.49
C ASP A 10 31.15 28.36 -6.11
N ALA A 11 30.95 28.67 -4.83
CA ALA A 11 29.63 29.02 -4.30
C ALA A 11 29.09 30.37 -4.80
N SER A 12 29.90 31.20 -5.46
CA SER A 12 29.44 32.45 -6.08
C SER A 12 28.72 32.24 -7.41
N LYS A 13 28.86 31.05 -8.02
CA LYS A 13 28.24 30.68 -9.29
C LYS A 13 26.92 29.94 -9.08
N TRP A 14 25.84 30.70 -8.95
CA TRP A 14 24.49 30.13 -8.88
C TRP A 14 24.11 29.41 -10.19
N THR A 15 23.64 28.17 -10.08
CA THR A 15 23.23 27.34 -11.23
C THR A 15 21.76 26.92 -11.18
N GLY A 16 21.01 27.37 -10.16
CA GLY A 16 19.59 27.06 -10.00
C GLY A 16 19.28 26.33 -8.69
N VAL A 17 17.99 26.11 -8.45
CA VAL A 17 17.50 25.37 -7.28
C VAL A 17 17.61 23.88 -7.57
N LEU A 18 18.16 23.11 -6.63
CA LEU A 18 18.02 21.66 -6.62
C LEU A 18 16.66 21.30 -6.01
N PRO A 19 15.68 20.80 -6.79
CA PRO A 19 14.40 20.39 -6.22
C PRO A 19 14.58 19.15 -5.35
N HIS A 20 14.10 19.21 -4.12
CA HIS A 20 14.13 18.08 -3.20
C HIS A 20 12.96 17.14 -3.53
N ASN A 21 13.09 16.27 -4.53
CA ASN A 21 12.01 15.37 -4.99
C ASN A 21 12.05 13.97 -4.33
N TRP A 22 12.84 13.79 -3.28
CA TRP A 22 13.10 12.51 -2.60
C TRP A 22 12.22 12.23 -1.38
N ASN A 23 11.09 12.93 -1.20
CA ASN A 23 10.19 12.70 -0.05
C ASN A 23 9.11 11.64 -0.31
N TYR A 24 9.45 10.57 -1.00
CA TYR A 24 8.57 9.43 -1.23
C TYR A 24 9.21 8.18 -0.63
N VAL A 25 8.48 7.46 0.20
CA VAL A 25 8.92 6.23 0.85
C VAL A 25 7.87 5.16 0.63
N GLY A 26 8.34 3.95 0.34
CA GLY A 26 7.49 2.78 0.12
C GLY A 26 7.88 1.62 1.04
N TYR A 27 6.89 0.81 1.40
CA TYR A 27 7.07 -0.49 2.05
C TYR A 27 5.98 -1.45 1.55
N ASP A 28 6.25 -2.75 1.63
CA ASP A 28 5.36 -3.74 1.00
C ASP A 28 3.99 -3.78 1.66
N GLU A 29 3.88 -4.26 2.89
CA GLU A 29 2.61 -4.64 3.49
C GLU A 29 1.94 -3.48 4.24
N CYS A 30 0.71 -3.13 3.85
CA CYS A 30 -0.04 -2.02 4.42
C CYS A 30 -0.18 -2.09 5.94
N ASN A 31 -0.30 -3.29 6.50
CA ASN A 31 -0.49 -3.48 7.93
C ASN A 31 0.75 -3.16 8.77
N TYR A 32 1.96 -3.10 8.17
CA TYR A 32 3.13 -2.64 8.91
C TYR A 32 3.03 -1.17 9.33
N THR A 33 2.17 -0.38 8.68
CA THR A 33 1.83 0.99 9.09
C THR A 33 1.46 1.09 10.57
N HIS A 34 0.66 0.15 11.08
CA HIS A 34 0.18 0.14 12.46
C HIS A 34 0.90 -0.87 13.36
N SER A 35 2.03 -1.41 12.89
CA SER A 35 2.94 -2.16 13.76
C SER A 35 3.76 -1.21 14.65
N PRO A 36 4.23 -1.64 15.83
CA PRO A 36 5.05 -0.79 16.69
C PRO A 36 6.28 -0.20 15.98
N GLY A 37 7.01 -1.03 15.22
CA GLY A 37 8.19 -0.60 14.46
C GLY A 37 7.85 0.32 13.28
N GLY A 38 6.71 0.09 12.60
CA GLY A 38 6.26 0.95 11.52
C GLY A 38 5.88 2.35 12.02
N ILE A 39 5.17 2.44 13.14
CA ILE A 39 4.84 3.74 13.78
C ILE A 39 6.13 4.48 14.18
N GLU A 40 7.12 3.79 14.74
CA GLU A 40 8.41 4.39 15.09
C GLU A 40 9.13 4.95 13.84
N LEU A 41 9.14 4.19 12.74
CA LEU A 41 9.80 4.62 11.51
C LEU A 41 9.05 5.78 10.84
N ILE A 42 7.71 5.74 10.79
CA ILE A 42 6.87 6.81 10.25
C ILE A 42 7.11 8.11 11.03
N LYS A 43 7.21 8.05 12.37
CA LYS A 43 7.58 9.20 13.21
C LYS A 43 8.92 9.83 12.82
N LYS A 44 9.94 9.01 12.54
CA LYS A 44 11.26 9.48 12.11
C LYS A 44 11.16 10.24 10.79
N PHE A 45 10.43 9.70 9.80
CA PHE A 45 10.19 10.42 8.55
C PHE A 45 9.39 11.72 8.75
N GLY A 46 8.39 11.69 9.63
CA GLY A 46 7.59 12.86 9.98
C GLY A 46 8.37 14.03 10.57
N SER A 47 9.50 13.74 11.21
CA SER A 47 10.42 14.74 11.81
C SER A 47 11.44 15.33 10.83
N LEU A 48 11.45 14.88 9.57
CA LEU A 48 12.35 15.42 8.53
C LEU A 48 11.84 16.76 8.00
N GLU A 49 12.58 17.35 7.05
CA GLU A 49 12.42 18.74 6.62
C GLU A 49 11.08 19.08 5.95
N LYS A 50 10.34 18.06 5.51
CA LYS A 50 9.08 18.18 4.77
C LYS A 50 8.21 16.94 4.97
N PRO A 51 6.90 16.99 4.70
CA PRO A 51 6.07 15.80 4.72
C PRO A 51 6.54 14.75 3.71
N TYR A 52 6.69 13.52 4.18
CA TYR A 52 6.99 12.37 3.34
C TYR A 52 5.71 11.67 2.89
N TYR A 53 5.66 11.28 1.61
CA TYR A 53 4.59 10.50 1.02
C TYR A 53 4.83 9.01 1.27
N MET A 54 3.84 8.34 1.87
CA MET A 54 3.91 6.95 2.29
C MET A 54 3.07 6.09 1.34
N ARG A 55 3.73 5.16 0.66
CA ARG A 55 3.10 4.24 -0.30
C ARG A 55 3.23 2.81 0.17
N THR A 56 2.15 2.04 0.08
CA THR A 56 2.14 0.64 0.49
C THR A 56 1.23 -0.20 -0.39
N HIS A 57 1.53 -1.49 -0.51
CA HIS A 57 0.75 -2.46 -1.28
C HIS A 57 -0.38 -3.08 -0.44
N HIS A 58 -1.29 -3.79 -1.13
CA HIS A 58 -2.36 -4.59 -0.52
C HIS A 58 -3.46 -3.80 0.19
N LEU A 59 -3.62 -2.52 -0.14
CA LEU A 59 -4.64 -1.64 0.43
C LEU A 59 -6.07 -2.18 0.25
N LEU A 60 -6.35 -2.94 -0.80
CA LEU A 60 -7.67 -3.50 -1.10
C LEU A 60 -7.76 -5.03 -0.98
N CYS A 61 -6.68 -5.70 -0.57
CA CYS A 61 -6.69 -7.16 -0.42
C CYS A 61 -7.53 -7.62 0.78
N THR A 62 -8.02 -8.86 0.69
CA THR A 62 -8.75 -9.54 1.77
C THR A 62 -7.82 -10.48 2.55
N GLY A 63 -7.95 -10.54 3.87
CA GLY A 63 -7.12 -11.37 4.72
C GLY A 63 -7.35 -11.15 6.21
N THR A 64 -6.28 -11.27 7.01
CA THR A 64 -6.34 -11.22 8.47
C THR A 64 -6.20 -9.81 9.05
N CYS A 65 -6.03 -8.79 8.22
CA CYS A 65 -5.69 -7.42 8.63
C CYS A 65 -4.36 -7.32 9.43
N HIS A 66 -3.50 -8.33 9.33
CA HIS A 66 -2.16 -8.35 9.90
C HIS A 66 -1.12 -8.52 8.80
N GLY A 67 0.02 -7.83 8.96
CA GLY A 67 1.12 -7.89 8.01
C GLY A 67 1.91 -9.18 8.21
N VAL A 68 2.14 -9.91 7.12
CA VAL A 68 3.04 -11.07 7.07
C VAL A 68 3.92 -10.94 5.85
N TYR A 69 5.02 -11.69 5.78
CA TYR A 69 5.96 -11.59 4.66
C TYR A 69 5.24 -11.70 3.30
N LYS A 70 5.36 -10.63 2.50
CA LYS A 70 4.76 -10.43 1.17
C LYS A 70 3.23 -10.45 1.13
N TRP A 71 2.56 -10.06 2.22
CA TRP A 71 1.10 -9.99 2.25
C TRP A 71 0.52 -9.01 3.28
N GLY A 72 -0.46 -8.22 2.85
CA GLY A 72 -1.28 -7.36 3.69
C GLY A 72 -2.76 -7.45 3.31
N SER A 73 -3.62 -6.82 4.11
CA SER A 73 -5.05 -6.71 3.85
C SER A 73 -5.69 -5.64 4.72
N THR A 74 -6.79 -5.06 4.24
CA THR A 74 -7.63 -4.11 4.99
C THR A 74 -9.08 -4.56 5.05
N ASN A 75 -9.46 -5.47 4.15
CA ASN A 75 -10.82 -5.98 3.99
C ASN A 75 -11.85 -4.88 3.69
N VAL A 76 -11.45 -3.84 2.93
CA VAL A 76 -12.36 -2.73 2.56
C VAL A 76 -13.58 -3.22 1.79
N TYR A 77 -13.43 -4.29 1.01
CA TYR A 77 -14.54 -4.90 0.29
C TYR A 77 -14.64 -6.37 0.65
N ILE A 78 -15.83 -6.77 1.10
CA ILE A 78 -16.31 -8.15 1.16
C ILE A 78 -17.76 -8.20 0.67
N GLU A 79 -18.28 -9.38 0.39
CA GLU A 79 -19.68 -9.58 0.04
C GLU A 79 -20.43 -10.34 1.14
N ASP A 80 -21.72 -10.02 1.34
CA ASP A 80 -22.60 -10.85 2.15
C ASP A 80 -23.03 -12.14 1.41
N GLU A 81 -23.83 -12.97 2.07
CA GLU A 81 -24.34 -14.24 1.49
C GLU A 81 -25.17 -14.06 0.21
N ASN A 82 -25.70 -12.86 -0.04
CA ASN A 82 -26.47 -12.51 -1.24
C ASN A 82 -25.61 -11.84 -2.31
N GLY A 83 -24.29 -11.72 -2.10
CA GLY A 83 -23.38 -11.05 -3.01
C GLY A 83 -23.46 -9.52 -2.95
N LYS A 84 -24.06 -8.96 -1.89
CA LYS A 84 -24.14 -7.50 -1.70
C LYS A 84 -22.82 -6.98 -1.12
N PRO A 85 -22.27 -5.87 -1.66
CA PRO A 85 -21.07 -5.23 -1.11
C PRO A 85 -21.25 -4.80 0.35
N LEU A 86 -20.29 -5.15 1.19
CA LEU A 86 -20.08 -4.62 2.53
C LEU A 86 -18.72 -3.91 2.57
N TYR A 87 -18.73 -2.64 2.98
CA TYR A 87 -17.52 -1.82 3.03
C TYR A 87 -17.05 -1.60 4.47
N ASN A 88 -15.76 -1.84 4.74
CA ASN A 88 -15.15 -1.60 6.05
C ASN A 88 -13.84 -0.79 5.94
N PHE A 89 -13.88 0.48 6.35
CA PHE A 89 -12.74 1.39 6.27
C PHE A 89 -11.88 1.44 7.54
N GLU A 90 -12.21 0.69 8.60
CA GLU A 90 -11.55 0.80 9.92
C GLU A 90 -10.01 0.71 9.83
N VAL A 91 -9.49 -0.24 9.04
CA VAL A 91 -8.03 -0.42 8.91
C VAL A 91 -7.38 0.70 8.10
N ILE A 92 -8.04 1.15 7.02
CA ILE A 92 -7.54 2.28 6.20
C ILE A 92 -7.57 3.57 7.01
N ASP A 93 -8.64 3.83 7.74
CA ASP A 93 -8.79 5.02 8.58
C ASP A 93 -7.68 5.07 9.61
N LYS A 94 -7.43 3.94 10.31
CA LYS A 94 -6.33 3.82 11.26
C LYS A 94 -4.96 4.09 10.61
N MET A 95 -4.73 3.61 9.39
CA MET A 95 -3.48 3.88 8.67
C MET A 95 -3.35 5.36 8.29
N CYS A 96 -4.42 5.97 7.80
CA CYS A 96 -4.48 7.39 7.47
C CYS A 96 -4.21 8.27 8.70
N ASP A 97 -4.83 7.95 9.83
CA ASP A 97 -4.59 8.64 11.10
C ASP A 97 -3.13 8.56 11.50
N ILE A 98 -2.48 7.39 11.37
CA ILE A 98 -1.06 7.24 11.69
C ILE A 98 -0.20 8.12 10.77
N TRP A 99 -0.44 8.13 9.47
CA TRP A 99 0.36 8.97 8.57
C TRP A 99 0.15 10.46 8.83
N LEU A 100 -1.11 10.90 8.87
CA LEU A 100 -1.46 12.32 9.00
C LEU A 100 -1.02 12.90 10.36
N ASN A 101 -1.22 12.16 11.45
CA ASN A 101 -0.80 12.59 12.79
C ASN A 101 0.73 12.66 12.96
N ASN A 102 1.50 12.09 12.02
CA ASN A 102 2.96 12.13 12.02
C ASN A 102 3.51 12.94 10.84
N ASN A 103 2.79 13.97 10.38
CA ASN A 103 3.23 14.88 9.31
C ASN A 103 3.64 14.15 8.01
N CYS A 104 3.05 12.99 7.75
CA CYS A 104 3.22 12.23 6.53
C CYS A 104 1.96 12.32 5.68
N LYS A 105 2.05 11.95 4.41
CA LYS A 105 0.94 11.99 3.45
C LYS A 105 0.71 10.61 2.84
N PRO A 106 -0.54 10.13 2.75
CA PRO A 106 -0.82 8.91 2.01
C PRO A 106 -0.49 9.11 0.53
N PHE A 107 0.18 8.13 -0.08
CA PHE A 107 0.29 7.98 -1.52
C PHE A 107 -0.29 6.62 -1.90
N PHE A 108 -1.60 6.61 -2.14
CA PHE A 108 -2.37 5.38 -2.28
C PHE A 108 -2.00 4.62 -3.54
N GLU A 109 -1.77 3.32 -3.35
CA GLU A 109 -1.91 2.33 -4.41
C GLU A 109 -3.33 1.77 -4.35
N ILE A 110 -4.06 1.94 -5.44
CA ILE A 110 -5.40 1.35 -5.60
C ILE A 110 -5.23 -0.10 -6.04
N GLY A 111 -5.20 -1.01 -5.07
CA GLY A 111 -5.02 -2.43 -5.30
C GLY A 111 -4.61 -3.19 -4.02
N PHE A 112 -4.50 -4.50 -4.06
CA PHE A 112 -4.83 -5.37 -5.20
C PHE A 112 -6.24 -5.95 -5.07
N MET A 113 -6.66 -6.87 -5.93
CA MET A 113 -8.05 -7.31 -6.05
C MET A 113 -8.62 -7.90 -4.73
N PRO A 114 -9.78 -7.44 -4.22
CA PRO A 114 -10.48 -8.08 -3.10
C PRO A 114 -10.91 -9.52 -3.44
N MET A 115 -10.91 -10.41 -2.45
CA MET A 115 -11.19 -11.83 -2.68
C MET A 115 -12.59 -12.10 -3.21
N ASP A 116 -13.62 -11.42 -2.70
CA ASP A 116 -14.99 -11.63 -3.18
C ASP A 116 -15.23 -11.02 -4.57
N MET A 117 -14.32 -10.15 -5.04
CA MET A 117 -14.44 -9.47 -6.33
C MET A 117 -13.62 -10.13 -7.44
N VAL A 118 -12.66 -10.99 -7.12
CA VAL A 118 -11.72 -11.58 -8.09
C VAL A 118 -12.37 -12.54 -9.10
N ASP A 119 -11.96 -12.49 -10.36
CA ASP A 119 -12.29 -13.51 -11.35
C ASP A 119 -11.37 -14.74 -11.27
N LEU A 120 -11.95 -15.90 -10.96
CA LEU A 120 -11.27 -17.20 -10.91
C LEU A 120 -11.91 -18.23 -11.85
N ASN A 121 -12.76 -17.82 -12.80
CA ASN A 121 -13.58 -18.73 -13.60
C ASN A 121 -12.78 -19.74 -14.45
N ASP A 122 -11.55 -19.39 -14.84
CA ASP A 122 -10.64 -20.25 -15.61
C ASP A 122 -9.80 -21.20 -14.73
N ILE A 123 -9.99 -21.19 -13.41
CA ILE A 123 -9.24 -22.02 -12.46
C ILE A 123 -10.18 -22.87 -11.64
N LYS A 124 -9.92 -24.18 -11.65
CA LYS A 124 -10.60 -25.12 -10.75
C LYS A 124 -9.99 -25.02 -9.35
N VAL A 125 -10.62 -24.24 -8.49
CA VAL A 125 -10.22 -24.08 -7.08
C VAL A 125 -11.19 -24.85 -6.19
N SER A 126 -10.66 -25.73 -5.34
CA SER A 126 -11.47 -26.35 -4.27
C SER A 126 -11.84 -25.28 -3.24
N PRO A 127 -13.09 -25.25 -2.72
CA PRO A 127 -13.48 -24.32 -1.67
C PRO A 127 -12.54 -24.33 -0.46
N TRP A 128 -12.01 -25.49 -0.10
CA TRP A 128 -11.06 -25.66 1.02
C TRP A 128 -9.70 -24.97 0.81
N HIS A 129 -9.35 -24.62 -0.43
CA HIS A 129 -8.09 -23.98 -0.78
C HIS A 129 -8.28 -22.58 -1.38
N LEU A 130 -9.51 -22.04 -1.37
CA LEU A 130 -9.84 -20.80 -2.06
C LEU A 130 -8.98 -19.62 -1.60
N TYR A 131 -8.78 -19.47 -0.30
CA TYR A 131 -7.94 -18.39 0.23
C TYR A 131 -6.47 -18.54 -0.16
N ASN A 132 -5.92 -19.75 -0.16
CA ASN A 132 -4.53 -19.99 -0.55
C ASN A 132 -4.31 -19.70 -2.03
N GLU A 133 -5.25 -20.09 -2.89
CA GLU A 133 -5.20 -19.78 -4.33
C GLU A 133 -5.39 -18.28 -4.58
N TYR A 134 -6.29 -17.64 -3.85
CA TYR A 134 -6.43 -16.18 -3.88
C TYR A 134 -5.12 -15.47 -3.52
N LYS A 135 -4.45 -15.89 -2.44
CA LYS A 135 -3.13 -15.35 -2.07
C LYS A 135 -2.04 -15.62 -3.11
N ARG A 136 -2.09 -16.77 -3.77
CA ARG A 136 -1.08 -17.19 -4.75
C ARG A 136 -1.19 -16.39 -6.05
N ILE A 137 -2.41 -16.21 -6.56
CA ILE A 137 -2.66 -15.68 -7.91
C ILE A 137 -3.96 -14.88 -8.07
N GLY A 138 -4.82 -14.82 -7.06
CA GLY A 138 -6.10 -14.10 -7.18
C GLY A 138 -5.94 -12.59 -7.06
N TRP A 139 -5.11 -12.11 -6.14
CA TRP A 139 -4.94 -10.68 -5.91
C TRP A 139 -4.54 -9.88 -7.16
N ASN A 140 -3.76 -10.45 -8.08
CA ASN A 140 -3.32 -9.78 -9.31
C ASN A 140 -4.22 -10.06 -10.52
N ARG A 141 -5.46 -10.52 -10.31
CA ARG A 141 -6.44 -10.78 -11.35
C ARG A 141 -7.49 -9.68 -11.47
N PRO A 142 -8.17 -9.56 -12.63
CA PRO A 142 -9.23 -8.57 -12.82
C PRO A 142 -10.46 -8.89 -11.95
N PRO A 143 -11.37 -7.91 -11.77
CA PRO A 143 -12.64 -8.15 -11.11
C PRO A 143 -13.55 -9.00 -12.01
N LYS A 144 -14.35 -9.87 -11.40
CA LYS A 144 -15.43 -10.62 -12.10
C LYS A 144 -16.60 -9.73 -12.52
N ASP A 145 -16.70 -8.54 -11.93
CA ASP A 145 -17.72 -7.53 -12.18
C ASP A 145 -17.07 -6.13 -12.07
N TYR A 146 -16.99 -5.42 -13.19
CA TYR A 146 -16.38 -4.10 -13.25
C TYR A 146 -17.25 -3.01 -12.60
N ASP A 147 -18.58 -3.15 -12.59
CA ASP A 147 -19.46 -2.16 -11.94
C ASP A 147 -19.30 -2.23 -10.42
N LYS A 148 -19.11 -3.42 -9.87
CA LYS A 148 -18.73 -3.59 -8.45
C LYS A 148 -17.35 -3.00 -8.13
N TRP A 149 -16.38 -3.16 -9.02
CA TRP A 149 -15.08 -2.49 -8.88
C TRP A 149 -15.23 -0.96 -8.89
N TYR A 150 -16.01 -0.40 -9.83
CA TYR A 150 -16.28 1.04 -9.85
C TYR A 150 -17.06 1.52 -8.63
N GLY A 151 -17.90 0.70 -8.01
CA GLY A 151 -18.57 1.03 -6.76
C GLY A 151 -17.65 1.06 -5.54
N LEU A 152 -16.47 0.44 -5.60
CA LEU A 152 -15.46 0.45 -4.54
C LEU A 152 -14.53 1.67 -4.61
N ILE A 153 -14.21 2.14 -5.83
CA ILE A 153 -13.23 3.20 -6.08
C ILE A 153 -13.90 4.58 -6.14
#